data_AF-A0A1L2FS85-F1
#
_entry.id   AF-A0A1L2FS85-F1
#
_cell.length_a   1.000
_cell.length_b   1.000
_cell.length_c   1.000
_cell.angle_alpha   90.00
_cell.angle_beta   90.00
_cell.angle_gamma   90.00
#
_symmetry.space_group_name_H-M   'P 1'
#
loop_
_entity.id
_entity.type
_entity.pdbx_description
1 polymer ?
#
loop_
_entity_poly.entity_id
_entity_poly.type
_entity_poly.pdbx_seq_one_letter_code
_entity_poly.pdbx_strand_id
1 'polypeptide(L)'
;DVALGVGGLPRGRVVEVYGPESSGKTTLTLHAVANAQQAGGTVAFVDAEHALDPEYAKRLGVDTDSLILSQPDNGEQALEITDMLIRSGALDLIIVDSVAALVPRAEIEGEMGDSHVGLQARLMSQALRKIAGALNQSKTTAIFINQLREKVGVMFGSPETTTGGRAL
;
A
#
# COMPACT_ATOMS: atom_id res chain seq x y z
N ASP A 1 -3.27 -18.28 -4.08
CA ASP A 1 -4.29 -18.47 -5.15
C ASP A 1 -5.44 -19.38 -4.76
N VAL A 2 -5.21 -20.67 -4.45
CA VAL A 2 -6.29 -21.61 -4.09
C VAL A 2 -7.17 -21.08 -2.95
N ALA A 3 -6.56 -20.58 -1.88
CA ALA A 3 -7.28 -20.02 -0.73
C ALA A 3 -8.14 -18.78 -1.07
N LEU A 4 -7.81 -18.04 -2.13
CA LEU A 4 -8.58 -16.88 -2.58
C LEU A 4 -9.84 -17.30 -3.35
N GLY A 5 -9.95 -18.56 -3.80
CA GLY A 5 -11.10 -19.11 -4.52
C GLY A 5 -11.32 -18.58 -5.95
N VAL A 6 -10.72 -17.44 -6.28
CA VAL A 6 -10.81 -16.78 -7.60
C VAL A 6 -9.52 -16.91 -8.42
N GLY A 7 -8.54 -17.67 -7.92
CA GLY A 7 -7.30 -17.96 -8.64
C GLY A 7 -6.22 -16.87 -8.60
N GLY A 8 -6.40 -15.81 -7.81
CA GLY A 8 -5.39 -14.74 -7.67
C GLY A 8 -5.98 -13.47 -7.07
N LEU A 9 -5.23 -12.37 -7.16
CA LEU A 9 -5.68 -11.05 -6.69
C LEU A 9 -6.70 -10.45 -7.69
N PRO A 10 -7.82 -9.88 -7.23
CA PRO A 10 -8.86 -9.34 -8.10
C PRO A 10 -8.44 -8.03 -8.77
N ARG A 11 -8.59 -7.95 -10.10
CA ARG A 11 -8.35 -6.71 -10.87
C ARG A 11 -9.33 -5.59 -10.51
N GLY A 12 -8.85 -4.35 -10.54
CA GLY A 12 -9.67 -3.17 -10.29
C GLY A 12 -10.12 -2.98 -8.84
N ARG A 13 -9.43 -3.62 -7.90
CA ARG A 13 -9.77 -3.63 -6.47
C ARG A 13 -8.60 -3.19 -5.60
N VAL A 14 -8.94 -2.77 -4.39
CA VAL A 14 -8.01 -2.60 -3.29
C VAL A 14 -7.83 -3.94 -2.57
N VAL A 15 -6.60 -4.27 -2.24
CA VAL A 15 -6.19 -5.41 -1.42
C VAL A 15 -5.35 -4.87 -0.27
N GLU A 16 -5.61 -5.32 0.95
CA GLU A 16 -4.75 -5.04 2.10
C GLU A 16 -3.96 -6.29 2.47
N VAL A 17 -2.65 -6.14 2.65
CA VAL A 17 -1.75 -7.17 3.20
C VAL A 17 -1.18 -6.65 4.51
N TYR A 18 -1.68 -7.17 5.63
CA TYR A 18 -1.25 -6.75 6.96
C TYR A 18 -0.73 -7.91 7.80
N GLY A 19 0.04 -7.58 8.83
CA GLY A 19 0.66 -8.55 9.72
C GLY A 19 1.82 -7.96 10.52
N PRO A 20 2.40 -8.73 11.45
CA PRO A 20 3.55 -8.32 12.25
C PRO A 20 4.75 -7.90 11.39
N GLU A 21 5.69 -7.18 11.98
CA GLU A 21 7.00 -6.95 11.34
C GLU A 21 7.66 -8.28 10.95
N SER A 22 8.37 -8.27 9.83
CA SER A 22 9.04 -9.46 9.28
C SER A 22 8.13 -10.68 8.99
N SER A 23 6.81 -10.51 8.95
CA SER A 23 5.87 -11.62 8.63
C SER A 23 5.82 -12.00 7.15
N GLY A 24 6.69 -11.43 6.31
CA GLY A 24 6.76 -11.72 4.88
C GLY A 24 5.84 -10.87 3.99
N LYS A 25 5.22 -9.79 4.50
CA LYS A 25 4.32 -8.91 3.72
C LYS A 25 4.95 -8.40 2.42
N THR A 26 6.09 -7.73 2.52
CA THR A 26 6.82 -7.20 1.36
C THR A 26 7.28 -8.33 0.44
N THR A 27 7.68 -9.49 0.97
CA THR A 27 8.06 -10.66 0.15
C THR A 27 6.88 -11.21 -0.66
N LEU A 28 5.70 -11.37 -0.03
CA LEU A 28 4.47 -11.77 -0.72
C LEU A 28 4.12 -10.78 -1.83
N THR A 29 4.24 -9.49 -1.53
CA THR A 29 3.92 -8.44 -2.49
C THR A 29 4.91 -8.42 -3.65
N LEU A 30 6.21 -8.60 -3.42
CA LEU A 30 7.22 -8.70 -4.49
C LEU A 30 6.98 -9.92 -5.39
N HIS A 31 6.48 -11.04 -4.85
CA HIS A 31 6.02 -12.15 -5.70
C HIS A 31 4.81 -11.77 -6.56
N ALA A 32 3.88 -10.96 -6.05
CA ALA A 32 2.77 -10.44 -6.87
C ALA A 32 3.28 -9.52 -8.00
N VAL A 33 4.27 -8.67 -7.70
CA VAL A 33 4.96 -7.82 -8.69
C VAL A 33 5.62 -8.67 -9.77
N ALA A 34 6.45 -9.64 -9.39
CA ALA A 34 7.17 -10.51 -10.33
C ALA A 34 6.20 -11.27 -11.25
N ASN A 35 5.12 -11.84 -10.71
CA ASN A 35 4.11 -12.54 -11.50
C ASN A 35 3.36 -11.60 -12.46
N ALA A 36 3.05 -10.37 -12.03
CA ALA A 36 2.41 -9.37 -12.89
C ALA A 36 3.32 -8.95 -14.05
N GLN A 37 4.60 -8.69 -13.78
CA GLN A 37 5.60 -8.38 -14.82
C GLN A 37 5.80 -9.55 -15.78
N GLN A 38 5.88 -10.79 -15.27
CA GLN A 38 6.00 -11.98 -16.11
C GLN A 38 4.80 -12.17 -17.05
N ALA A 39 3.60 -11.74 -16.63
CA ALA A 39 2.41 -11.70 -17.46
C ALA A 39 2.38 -10.52 -18.46
N GLY A 40 3.46 -9.72 -18.53
CA GLY A 40 3.58 -8.54 -19.39
C GLY A 40 2.90 -7.29 -18.83
N GLY A 41 2.51 -7.30 -17.55
CA GLY A 41 1.85 -6.16 -16.91
C GLY A 41 2.82 -5.11 -16.39
N THR A 42 2.36 -3.86 -16.36
CA THR A 42 3.14 -2.74 -15.81
C THR A 42 2.86 -2.58 -14.33
N VAL A 43 3.92 -2.41 -13.52
CA VAL A 43 3.81 -2.32 -12.07
C VAL A 43 4.48 -1.06 -11.52
N ALA A 44 3.85 -0.45 -10.53
CA ALA A 44 4.46 0.61 -9.74
C ALA A 44 4.55 0.25 -8.25
N PHE A 45 5.57 0.79 -7.60
CA PHE A 45 5.83 0.62 -6.18
C PHE A 45 6.03 1.99 -5.53
N VAL A 46 5.13 2.35 -4.61
CA VAL A 46 5.22 3.55 -3.78
C VAL A 46 5.81 3.12 -2.45
N ASP A 47 7.11 3.34 -2.29
CA ASP A 47 7.91 2.97 -1.12
C ASP A 47 7.94 4.16 -0.16
N ALA A 48 6.91 4.27 0.68
CA ALA A 48 6.83 5.23 1.77
C ALA A 48 7.70 4.84 2.97
N GLU A 49 8.05 3.55 3.14
CA GLU A 49 8.97 3.09 4.19
C GLU A 49 10.46 3.31 3.84
N HIS A 50 10.77 3.64 2.58
CA HIS A 50 12.13 3.83 2.06
C HIS A 50 13.01 2.59 2.32
N ALA A 51 12.39 1.40 2.26
CA ALA A 51 12.97 0.15 2.74
C ALA A 51 13.08 -0.94 1.65
N LEU A 52 12.69 -0.64 0.41
CA LEU A 52 12.79 -1.61 -0.68
C LEU A 52 14.25 -1.90 -1.04
N ASP A 53 14.67 -3.16 -0.92
CA ASP A 53 15.98 -3.65 -1.39
C ASP A 53 15.86 -4.14 -2.85
N PRO A 54 16.46 -3.45 -3.84
CA PRO A 54 16.39 -3.85 -5.25
C PRO A 54 17.06 -5.20 -5.53
N GLU A 55 18.13 -5.54 -4.82
CA GLU A 55 18.84 -6.81 -5.02
C GLU A 55 18.00 -7.98 -4.49
N TYR A 56 17.31 -7.79 -3.36
CA TYR A 56 16.34 -8.77 -2.88
C TYR A 56 15.16 -8.93 -3.84
N ALA A 57 14.61 -7.83 -4.36
CA ALA A 57 13.52 -7.86 -5.33
C ALA A 57 13.91 -8.64 -6.61
N LYS A 58 15.12 -8.38 -7.16
CA LYS A 58 15.64 -9.14 -8.32
C LYS A 58 15.72 -10.63 -8.05
N ARG A 59 16.19 -11.03 -6.86
CA ARG A 59 16.26 -12.46 -6.47
C ARG A 59 14.88 -13.13 -6.41
N LEU A 60 13.82 -12.37 -6.14
CA LEU A 60 12.44 -12.84 -6.16
C LEU A 60 11.81 -12.83 -7.57
N GLY A 61 12.55 -12.41 -8.60
CA GLY A 61 12.10 -12.38 -9.99
C GLY A 61 11.44 -11.08 -10.43
N VAL A 62 11.56 -10.02 -9.63
CA VAL A 62 11.12 -8.67 -10.04
C VAL A 62 12.11 -8.12 -11.05
N ASP A 63 11.59 -7.63 -12.18
CA ASP A 63 12.35 -6.82 -13.11
C ASP A 63 12.41 -5.38 -12.58
N THR A 64 13.49 -5.07 -11.86
CA THR A 64 13.67 -3.75 -11.24
C THR A 64 13.91 -2.64 -12.24
N ASP A 65 14.34 -2.96 -13.47
CA ASP A 65 14.64 -1.95 -14.49
C ASP A 65 13.34 -1.40 -15.11
N SER A 66 12.28 -2.21 -15.15
CA SER A 66 10.94 -1.80 -15.59
C SER A 66 9.99 -1.40 -14.45
N LEU A 67 10.38 -1.62 -13.19
CA LEU A 67 9.56 -1.27 -12.03
C LEU A 67 9.51 0.25 -11.82
N ILE A 68 8.32 0.84 -11.85
CA ILE A 68 8.13 2.25 -11.55
C ILE A 68 8.23 2.45 -10.03
N LEU A 69 9.34 2.97 -9.54
CA LEU A 69 9.56 3.25 -8.12
C LEU A 69 9.29 4.72 -7.80
N SER A 70 8.57 4.98 -6.71
CA SER A 70 8.38 6.32 -6.14
C SER A 70 8.61 6.29 -4.64
N GLN A 71 9.41 7.25 -4.15
CA GLN A 71 9.69 7.45 -2.73
C GLN A 71 9.16 8.83 -2.33
N PRO A 72 7.94 8.90 -1.77
CA PRO A 72 7.31 10.16 -1.38
C PRO A 72 7.86 10.68 -0.04
N ASP A 73 7.74 11.98 0.15
CA ASP A 73 8.11 12.73 1.34
C ASP A 73 7.00 12.73 2.41
N ASN A 74 5.72 12.57 2.00
CA ASN A 74 4.57 12.56 2.90
C ASN A 74 3.38 11.73 2.35
N GLY A 75 2.41 11.47 3.21
CA GLY A 75 1.23 10.65 2.89
C GLY A 75 0.34 11.24 1.81
N GLU A 76 0.15 12.57 1.76
CA GLU A 76 -0.61 13.23 0.71
C GLU A 76 0.01 12.99 -0.66
N GLN A 77 1.32 13.25 -0.79
CA GLN A 77 2.07 13.06 -2.03
C GLN A 77 2.05 11.60 -2.48
N ALA A 78 2.23 10.65 -1.56
CA ALA A 78 2.16 9.22 -1.85
C ALA A 78 0.81 8.82 -2.47
N LEU A 79 -0.28 9.31 -1.90
CA LEU A 79 -1.65 9.01 -2.35
C LEU A 79 -2.01 9.75 -3.65
N GLU A 80 -1.49 10.96 -3.86
CA GLU A 80 -1.62 11.71 -5.12
C GLU A 80 -0.90 11.00 -6.26
N ILE A 81 0.35 10.55 -6.05
CA ILE A 81 1.11 9.77 -7.03
C ILE A 81 0.36 8.47 -7.36
N THR A 82 -0.15 7.80 -6.34
CA THR A 82 -0.96 6.58 -6.50
C THR A 82 -2.19 6.84 -7.38
N ASP A 83 -2.99 7.87 -7.09
CA ASP A 83 -4.18 8.23 -7.88
C ASP A 83 -3.82 8.63 -9.32
N MET A 84 -2.75 9.41 -9.52
CA MET A 84 -2.28 9.80 -10.85
C MET A 84 -1.88 8.60 -11.70
N LEU A 85 -1.09 7.67 -11.13
CA LEU A 85 -0.63 6.48 -11.82
C LEU A 85 -1.80 5.54 -12.18
N ILE A 86 -2.77 5.36 -11.28
CA ILE A 86 -3.98 4.58 -11.56
C ILE A 86 -4.78 5.20 -12.70
N ARG A 87 -4.98 6.53 -12.69
CA ARG A 87 -5.76 7.25 -13.71
C ARG A 87 -5.10 7.27 -15.08
N SER A 88 -3.78 7.07 -15.16
CA SER A 88 -3.08 6.93 -16.43
C SER A 88 -3.60 5.72 -17.25
N GLY A 89 -4.18 4.73 -16.58
CA GLY A 89 -4.64 3.48 -17.20
C GLY A 89 -3.49 2.56 -17.65
N ALA A 90 -2.24 2.91 -17.35
CA ALA A 90 -1.06 2.17 -17.80
C ALA A 90 -0.63 1.04 -16.86
N LEU A 91 -1.15 1.00 -15.63
CA LEU A 91 -0.75 0.04 -14.60
C LEU A 91 -1.72 -1.14 -14.46
N ASP A 92 -1.16 -2.35 -14.33
CA ASP A 92 -1.90 -3.54 -13.91
C ASP A 92 -1.90 -3.70 -12.38
N LEU A 93 -0.81 -3.29 -11.72
CA LEU A 93 -0.59 -3.43 -10.28
C LEU A 93 0.12 -2.20 -9.70
N ILE A 94 -0.32 -1.73 -8.54
CA ILE A 94 0.38 -0.71 -7.75
C ILE A 94 0.49 -1.15 -6.29
N ILE A 95 1.68 -0.98 -5.72
CA ILE A 95 1.96 -1.29 -4.32
C ILE A 95 2.15 0.01 -3.54
N VAL A 96 1.60 0.08 -2.33
CA VAL A 96 1.88 1.14 -1.36
C VAL A 96 2.46 0.50 -0.10
N ASP A 97 3.76 0.66 0.12
CA ASP A 97 4.50 0.11 1.27
C ASP A 97 5.03 1.26 2.14
N SER A 98 4.43 1.59 3.28
CA SER A 98 3.22 1.00 3.87
C SER A 98 2.26 2.10 4.33
N VAL A 99 1.02 1.72 4.63
CA VAL A 99 0.00 2.63 5.17
C VAL A 99 0.47 3.30 6.45
N ALA A 100 1.25 2.61 7.29
CA ALA A 100 1.76 3.17 8.52
C ALA A 100 2.74 4.33 8.26
N ALA A 101 3.47 4.30 7.15
CA ALA A 101 4.41 5.34 6.73
C ALA A 101 3.76 6.49 5.95
N LEU A 102 2.44 6.45 5.69
CA LEU A 102 1.71 7.56 5.06
C LEU A 102 1.45 8.68 6.08
N VAL A 103 2.52 9.32 6.57
CA VAL A 103 2.46 10.37 7.59
C VAL A 103 1.98 11.68 6.93
N PRO A 104 0.90 12.30 7.42
CA PRO A 104 0.42 13.56 6.89
C PRO A 104 1.47 14.67 7.00
N ARG A 105 1.54 15.56 6.01
CA ARG A 105 2.50 16.67 5.98
C ARG A 105 2.49 17.52 7.27
N ALA A 106 1.31 17.81 7.80
CA ALA A 106 1.19 18.60 9.03
C ALA A 106 1.80 17.91 10.26
N GLU A 107 1.84 16.57 10.28
CA GLU A 107 2.49 15.82 11.35
C GLU A 107 4.02 15.80 11.19
N ILE A 108 4.53 15.81 9.95
CA ILE A 108 5.97 15.90 9.64
C ILE A 108 6.52 17.30 9.97
N GLU A 109 5.75 18.35 9.66
CA GLU A 109 6.15 19.75 9.91
C GLU A 109 5.89 20.20 11.36
N GLY A 110 5.10 19.44 12.13
CA GLY A 110 4.78 19.73 13.53
C GLY A 110 5.89 19.34 14.51
N GLU A 111 5.74 19.72 15.77
CA GLU A 111 6.68 19.35 16.82
C GLU A 111 6.35 18.00 17.45
N MET A 112 7.37 17.29 17.95
CA MET A 112 7.16 16.05 18.70
C MET A 112 6.32 16.33 19.95
N GLY A 113 5.12 15.71 20.01
CA GLY A 113 4.16 15.91 21.09
C GLY A 113 2.93 16.72 20.69
N ASP A 114 2.91 17.31 19.49
CA ASP A 114 1.72 17.95 18.94
C ASP A 114 0.61 16.94 18.69
N SER A 115 -0.62 17.35 19.03
CA SER A 115 -1.80 16.49 18.94
C SER A 115 -2.41 16.52 17.54
N HIS A 116 -2.13 15.50 16.74
CA HIS A 116 -2.66 15.32 15.38
C HIS A 116 -3.70 14.18 15.30
N VAL A 117 -4.70 14.22 16.19
CA VAL A 117 -5.66 13.11 16.34
C VAL A 117 -6.40 12.80 15.05
N GLY A 118 -6.19 11.58 14.54
CA GLY A 118 -6.96 11.01 13.43
C GLY A 118 -6.68 11.62 12.06
N LEU A 119 -5.59 12.40 11.91
CA LEU A 119 -5.26 13.06 10.65
C LEU A 119 -5.02 12.06 9.52
N GLN A 120 -4.20 11.03 9.78
CA GLN A 120 -3.94 9.95 8.82
C GLN A 120 -5.21 9.18 8.42
N ALA A 121 -6.10 8.88 9.38
CA ALA A 121 -7.35 8.19 9.08
C ALA A 121 -8.29 9.01 8.18
N ARG A 122 -8.32 10.33 8.37
CA ARG A 122 -9.08 11.25 7.50
C ARG A 122 -8.47 11.33 6.10
N LEU A 123 -7.14 11.41 6.01
CA LEU A 123 -6.41 11.39 4.73
C LEU A 123 -6.74 10.12 3.93
N MET A 124 -6.59 8.94 4.56
CA MET A 124 -6.92 7.64 3.96
C MET A 124 -8.38 7.57 3.50
N SER A 125 -9.32 8.02 4.34
CA SER A 125 -10.75 8.04 3.99
C SER A 125 -11.08 8.88 2.76
N GLN A 126 -10.38 10.01 2.58
CA GLN A 126 -10.57 10.88 1.41
C GLN A 126 -9.92 10.29 0.17
N ALA A 127 -8.70 9.76 0.30
CA ALA A 127 -7.95 9.21 -0.82
C ALA A 127 -8.60 7.93 -1.37
N LEU A 128 -8.92 6.96 -0.50
CA LEU A 128 -9.52 5.68 -0.92
C LEU A 128 -10.86 5.87 -1.62
N ARG A 129 -11.65 6.87 -1.23
CA ARG A 129 -12.90 7.22 -1.92
C ARG A 129 -12.67 7.59 -3.39
N LYS A 130 -11.59 8.31 -3.70
CA LYS A 130 -11.24 8.71 -5.07
C LYS A 130 -10.58 7.55 -5.84
N ILE A 131 -9.66 6.86 -5.17
CA ILE A 131 -8.85 5.77 -5.73
C ILE A 131 -9.71 4.55 -6.10
N ALA A 132 -10.71 4.18 -5.28
CA ALA A 132 -11.55 3.01 -5.54
C ALA A 132 -12.31 3.10 -6.88
N GLY A 133 -12.83 4.28 -7.22
CA GLY A 133 -13.43 4.53 -8.53
C GLY A 133 -12.39 4.47 -9.66
N ALA A 134 -11.22 5.05 -9.40
CA ALA A 134 -9.96 4.91 -10.14
C ALA A 134 -9.71 3.48 -10.65
N LEU A 135 -9.47 2.61 -9.68
CA LEU A 135 -9.06 1.22 -9.86
C LEU A 135 -10.09 0.43 -10.68
N ASN A 136 -11.38 0.58 -10.38
CA ASN A 136 -12.40 -0.18 -11.10
C ASN A 136 -12.47 0.18 -12.59
N GLN A 137 -12.20 1.44 -12.94
CA GLN A 137 -12.17 1.91 -14.33
C GLN A 137 -10.90 1.45 -15.05
N SER A 138 -9.73 1.62 -14.43
CA SER A 138 -8.43 1.27 -15.02
C SER A 138 -8.14 -0.24 -15.02
N LYS A 139 -8.86 -1.01 -14.21
CA LYS A 139 -8.57 -2.43 -13.90
C LYS A 139 -7.24 -2.67 -13.20
N THR A 140 -6.58 -1.61 -12.72
CA THR A 140 -5.39 -1.69 -11.86
C THR A 140 -5.76 -2.31 -10.52
N THR A 141 -4.92 -3.18 -9.99
CA THR A 141 -5.03 -3.69 -8.61
C THR A 141 -4.14 -2.85 -7.71
N ALA A 142 -4.64 -2.39 -6.56
CA ALA A 142 -3.82 -1.73 -5.55
C ALA A 142 -3.61 -2.65 -4.35
N ILE A 143 -2.36 -2.85 -3.94
CA ILE A 143 -2.01 -3.54 -2.69
C ILE A 143 -1.48 -2.50 -1.72
N PHE A 144 -2.15 -2.37 -0.57
CA PHE A 144 -1.66 -1.60 0.56
C PHE A 144 -1.05 -2.55 1.57
N ILE A 145 0.23 -2.35 1.88
CA ILE A 145 0.90 -3.05 2.97
C ILE A 145 0.59 -2.30 4.26
N ASN A 146 0.26 -3.02 5.31
CA ASN A 146 -0.05 -2.42 6.61
C ASN A 146 0.60 -3.20 7.75
N GLN A 147 0.69 -2.55 8.89
CA GLN A 147 1.27 -3.12 10.10
C GLN A 147 0.18 -3.32 11.15
N LEU A 148 0.31 -4.39 11.93
CA LEU A 148 -0.51 -4.57 13.11
C LEU A 148 -0.09 -3.58 14.21
N ARG A 149 -1.10 -3.12 14.95
CA ARG A 149 -1.01 -2.29 16.14
C ARG A 149 -1.95 -2.87 17.19
N GLU A 150 -1.73 -2.54 18.44
CA GLU A 150 -2.62 -2.92 19.54
C GLU A 150 -3.45 -1.72 20.01
N LYS A 151 -4.76 -1.93 20.21
CA LYS A 151 -5.63 -0.93 20.84
C LYS A 151 -5.51 -1.01 22.35
N VAL A 152 -5.03 0.08 22.94
CA VAL A 152 -5.03 0.27 24.39
C VAL A 152 -6.48 0.32 24.90
N GLY A 153 -6.78 -0.46 25.94
CA GLY A 153 -8.07 -0.42 26.64
C GLY A 153 -9.14 -1.39 26.14
N VAL A 154 -8.81 -2.35 25.27
CA VAL A 154 -9.72 -3.44 24.89
C VAL A 154 -9.78 -4.48 26.00
N MET A 155 -10.94 -4.63 26.65
CA MET A 155 -11.16 -5.64 27.70
C MET A 155 -11.75 -6.96 27.18
N PHE A 156 -12.32 -6.97 25.98
CA PHE A 156 -12.90 -8.16 25.33
C PHE A 156 -12.67 -8.15 23.82
N GLY A 157 -12.29 -9.29 23.25
CA GLY A 157 -11.96 -9.46 21.82
C GLY A 157 -10.47 -9.33 21.51
N SER A 158 -10.11 -9.40 20.22
CA SER A 158 -8.72 -9.19 19.80
C SER A 158 -8.35 -7.70 19.93
N PRO A 159 -7.21 -7.37 20.56
CA PRO A 159 -6.72 -5.99 20.65
C PRO A 159 -6.10 -5.52 19.32
N GLU A 160 -5.88 -6.41 18.36
CA GLU A 160 -5.21 -6.11 17.10
C GLU A 160 -6.03 -5.15 16.21
N THR A 161 -5.35 -4.17 15.63
CA THR A 161 -5.89 -3.20 14.68
C THR A 161 -4.85 -2.85 13.64
N THR A 162 -5.26 -2.27 12.53
CA THR A 162 -4.36 -1.72 11.50
C THR A 162 -4.33 -0.19 11.53
N THR A 163 -3.29 0.38 10.91
CA THR A 163 -3.10 1.83 10.79
C THR A 163 -3.97 2.42 9.67
N GLY A 164 -4.25 3.73 9.68
CA GLY A 164 -5.04 4.41 8.63
C GLY A 164 -6.56 4.42 8.85
N GLY A 165 -7.04 3.98 10.00
CA GLY A 165 -8.47 4.00 10.34
C GLY A 165 -9.24 2.79 9.78
N ARG A 166 -10.55 2.97 9.50
CA ARG A 166 -11.45 1.91 8.96
C ARG A 166 -11.80 2.11 7.48
N ALA A 167 -11.01 2.92 6.78
CA ALA A 167 -11.29 3.29 5.40
C ALA A 167 -10.81 2.25 4.39
N LEU A 168 -9.70 1.59 4.72
CA LEU A 168 -9.13 0.45 4.02
C LEU A 168 -9.87 -0.82 4.45
#